data_AF-A0AAJ5LHX3-F1
#
_entry.id   AF-A0AAJ5LHX3-F1
#
_cell.length_a   1.000
_cell.length_b   1.000
_cell.length_c   1.000
_cell.angle_alpha   90.00
_cell.angle_beta   90.00
_cell.angle_gamma   90.00
#
_symmetry.space_group_name_H-M   'P 1'
#
loop_
_entity.id
_entity.type
_entity.pdbx_description
1 polymer ?
#
loop_
_entity_poly.entity_id
_entity_poly.type
_entity_poly.pdbx_seq_one_letter_code
_entity_poly.pdbx_strand_id
1 'polypeptide(L)'
;MNHLPSVAIIEGEVLPEAVLDAREMSYMNFAREEHKKLEKILLTLVIPEMGGYENELACDIARHLEQIQSFSGYYCWRHRHLGASHGVVGLPAANGGLV
;
A
#
# COMPACT_ATOMS: atom_id res chain seq x y z
N MET A 1 -34.33 -27.48 27.68
CA MET A 1 -32.85 -27.42 27.57
C MET A 1 -32.52 -26.13 26.85
N ASN A 2 -31.92 -25.16 27.53
CA ASN A 2 -31.58 -23.85 26.96
C ASN A 2 -30.12 -23.90 26.48
N HIS A 3 -29.91 -23.95 25.16
CA HIS A 3 -28.60 -23.76 24.54
C HIS A 3 -28.37 -22.26 24.35
N LEU A 4 -27.77 -21.60 25.34
CA LEU A 4 -27.22 -20.26 25.10
C LEU A 4 -25.98 -20.40 24.19
N PRO A 5 -25.79 -19.52 23.20
CA PRO A 5 -24.62 -19.59 22.32
C PRO A 5 -23.34 -19.41 23.15
N SER A 6 -22.36 -20.28 22.90
CA SER A 6 -21.02 -20.17 23.48
C SER A 6 -20.45 -18.78 23.16
N VAL A 7 -20.01 -18.05 24.17
CA VAL A 7 -19.30 -16.78 23.99
C VAL A 7 -18.08 -17.05 23.12
N ALA A 8 -18.04 -16.46 21.93
CA ALA A 8 -16.85 -16.50 21.09
C ALA A 8 -15.81 -15.57 21.73
N ILE A 9 -14.71 -16.14 22.22
CA ILE A 9 -13.57 -15.35 22.69
C ILE A 9 -12.84 -14.88 21.44
N ILE A 10 -12.91 -13.57 21.17
CA ILE A 10 -12.14 -12.94 20.10
C ILE A 10 -10.78 -12.56 20.69
N GLU A 11 -9.74 -13.24 20.25
CA GLU A 11 -8.36 -12.85 20.57
C GLU A 11 -7.91 -11.75 19.61
N GLY A 12 -7.34 -10.67 20.16
CA GLY A 12 -6.81 -9.56 19.40
C GLY A 12 -5.64 -8.91 20.14
N GLU A 13 -4.66 -8.42 19.38
CA GLU A 13 -3.53 -7.64 19.90
C GLU A 13 -3.78 -6.16 19.69
N VAL A 14 -3.39 -5.33 20.67
CA VAL A 14 -3.42 -3.87 20.51
C VAL A 14 -2.38 -3.49 19.46
N LEU A 15 -2.84 -2.93 18.34
CA LEU A 15 -1.95 -2.48 17.28
C LEU A 15 -1.05 -1.34 17.81
N PRO A 16 0.29 -1.52 17.83
CA PRO A 16 1.19 -0.49 18.32
C PRO A 16 1.29 0.66 17.32
N GLU A 17 1.60 1.87 17.81
CA GLU A 17 1.87 3.01 16.95
C GLU A 17 3.04 2.72 16.00
N ALA A 18 2.88 3.08 14.72
CA ALA A 18 4.04 3.20 13.82
C ALA A 18 4.81 4.46 14.16
N VAL A 19 6.02 4.28 14.68
CA VAL A 19 6.99 5.36 14.74
C VAL A 19 8.09 5.04 13.74
N LEU A 20 8.12 5.83 12.66
CA LEU A 20 9.26 5.83 11.75
C LEU A 20 10.29 6.81 12.27
N ASP A 21 11.50 6.33 12.50
CA ASP A 21 12.58 7.25 12.85
C ASP A 21 12.99 8.09 11.63
N ALA A 22 13.78 9.16 11.86
CA ALA A 22 14.20 10.06 10.80
C ALA A 22 15.01 9.36 9.69
N ARG A 23 15.75 8.29 10.04
CA ARG A 23 16.56 7.52 9.10
C ARG A 23 15.68 6.63 8.22
N GLU A 24 14.71 5.95 8.81
CA GLU A 24 13.72 5.15 8.10
C GLU A 24 12.92 6.02 7.12
N MET A 25 12.44 7.18 7.58
CA MET A 25 11.78 8.17 6.71
C MET A 25 12.67 8.62 5.55
N SER A 26 13.95 8.90 5.81
CA SER A 26 14.91 9.29 4.78
C SER A 26 15.10 8.18 3.74
N TYR A 27 15.21 6.92 4.16
CA TYR A 27 15.37 5.80 3.24
C TYR A 27 14.11 5.55 2.40
N MET A 28 12.92 5.69 2.99
CA MET A 28 11.66 5.57 2.26
C MET A 28 11.50 6.67 1.20
N ASN A 29 11.85 7.92 1.55
CA ASN A 29 11.82 9.03 0.61
C ASN A 29 12.80 8.81 -0.54
N PHE A 30 14.03 8.38 -0.23
CA PHE A 30 15.03 8.05 -1.24
C PHE A 30 14.55 6.92 -2.17
N ALA A 31 14.01 5.83 -1.63
CA ALA A 31 13.47 4.72 -2.42
C ALA A 31 12.34 5.19 -3.37
N ARG A 32 11.47 6.08 -2.89
CA ARG A 32 10.39 6.66 -3.70
C ARG A 32 10.93 7.52 -4.84
N GLU A 33 11.96 8.32 -4.58
CA GLU A 33 12.59 9.15 -5.62
C GLU A 33 13.29 8.29 -6.67
N GLU A 34 14.07 7.29 -6.26
CA GLU A 34 14.74 6.37 -7.17
C GLU A 34 13.73 5.57 -8.01
N HIS A 35 12.63 5.11 -7.41
CA HIS A 35 11.59 4.44 -8.17
C HIS A 35 10.93 5.36 -9.19
N LYS A 36 10.62 6.62 -8.84
CA LYS A 36 10.06 7.59 -9.81
C LYS A 36 11.00 7.82 -11.00
N LYS A 37 12.31 7.85 -10.76
CA LYS A 37 13.30 7.95 -11.84
C LYS A 37 13.27 6.71 -12.74
N LEU A 38 13.24 5.52 -12.13
CA LEU A 38 13.17 4.26 -12.86
C LEU A 38 11.87 4.14 -13.66
N GLU A 39 10.73 4.43 -13.05
CA GLU A 39 9.42 4.48 -13.68
C GLU A 39 9.43 5.40 -14.90
N LYS A 40 9.99 6.62 -14.77
CA LYS A 40 10.15 7.53 -15.90
C LYS A 40 10.95 6.90 -17.03
N ILE A 41 12.10 6.28 -16.74
CA ILE A 41 12.93 5.62 -17.77
C ILE A 41 12.13 4.51 -18.47
N LEU A 42 11.50 3.63 -17.70
CA LEU A 42 10.80 2.47 -18.24
C LEU A 42 9.57 2.86 -19.05
N LEU A 43 8.72 3.73 -18.50
CA LEU A 43 7.47 4.11 -19.15
C LEU A 43 7.68 5.03 -20.37
N THR A 44 8.69 5.90 -20.34
CA THR A 44 8.88 6.90 -21.42
C THR A 44 9.88 6.48 -22.48
N LEU A 45 10.84 5.62 -22.16
CA LEU A 45 11.90 5.22 -23.09
C LEU A 45 11.80 3.74 -23.47
N VAL A 46 11.63 2.85 -22.49
CA VAL A 46 11.71 1.40 -22.76
C VAL A 46 10.43 0.85 -23.38
N ILE A 47 9.27 1.11 -22.75
CA ILE A 47 7.98 0.58 -23.22
C ILE A 47 7.65 1.00 -24.66
N PRO A 48 7.83 2.27 -25.08
CA PRO A 48 7.60 2.66 -26.46
C PRO A 48 8.47 1.90 -27.47
N GLU A 49 9.76 1.71 -27.17
CA GLU A 49 10.70 0.98 -28.04
C GLU A 49 10.39 -0.52 -28.13
N MET A 50 9.66 -1.05 -27.15
CA MET A 50 9.17 -2.43 -27.17
C MET A 50 7.92 -2.64 -28.05
N GLY A 51 7.39 -1.58 -28.65
CA GLY A 51 6.13 -1.59 -29.40
C GLY A 51 4.91 -1.16 -28.57
N GLY A 52 5.13 -0.51 -27.42
CA GLY A 52 4.06 -0.08 -26.53
C GLY A 52 3.36 -1.25 -25.83
N TYR A 53 2.10 -1.04 -25.42
CA TYR A 53 1.32 -2.02 -24.64
C TYR A 53 0.77 -3.20 -25.45
N GLU A 54 1.02 -3.25 -26.76
CA GLU A 54 0.78 -4.46 -27.56
C GLU A 54 1.82 -5.55 -27.24
N ASN A 55 2.94 -5.19 -26.62
CA ASN A 55 3.94 -6.12 -26.12
C ASN A 55 3.58 -6.57 -24.69
N GLU A 56 3.34 -7.87 -24.51
CA GLU A 56 3.00 -8.47 -23.21
C GLU A 56 4.04 -8.15 -22.12
N LEU A 57 5.33 -8.17 -22.46
CA LEU A 57 6.39 -7.86 -21.51
C LEU A 57 6.36 -6.37 -21.09
N ALA A 58 5.93 -5.47 -21.97
CA ALA A 58 5.77 -4.05 -21.62
C ALA A 58 4.60 -3.86 -20.63
N CYS A 59 3.51 -4.59 -20.82
CA CYS A 59 2.41 -4.66 -19.86
C CYS A 59 2.86 -5.21 -18.51
N ASP A 60 3.68 -6.27 -18.50
CA ASP A 60 4.24 -6.83 -17.28
C ASP A 60 5.15 -5.85 -16.55
N ILE A 61 6.00 -5.11 -17.26
CA ILE A 61 6.84 -4.07 -16.66
C ILE A 61 5.98 -3.01 -15.97
N ALA A 62 4.97 -2.47 -16.67
CA ALA A 62 4.08 -1.46 -16.10
C ALA A 62 3.33 -2.00 -14.87
N ARG A 63 2.81 -3.24 -14.96
CA ARG A 63 2.16 -3.94 -13.85
C ARG A 63 3.10 -4.12 -12.66
N HIS A 64 4.35 -4.49 -12.88
CA HIS A 64 5.32 -4.68 -11.80
C HIS A 64 5.70 -3.36 -11.10
N LEU A 65 5.82 -2.24 -11.84
CA LEU A 65 6.02 -0.92 -11.23
C LEU A 65 4.86 -0.53 -10.31
N GLU A 66 3.63 -0.73 -10.77
CA GLU A 66 2.41 -0.53 -9.98
C GLU A 66 2.36 -1.43 -8.73
N GLN A 67 2.68 -2.72 -8.91
CA GLN A 67 2.73 -3.69 -7.82
C GLN A 67 3.77 -3.32 -6.77
N ILE A 68 4.95 -2.83 -7.16
CA ILE A 68 5.97 -2.41 -6.20
C ILE A 68 5.45 -1.26 -5.32
N GLN A 69 4.80 -0.26 -5.88
CA GLN A 69 4.23 0.84 -5.08
C GLN A 69 3.09 0.35 -4.17
N SER A 70 2.15 -0.40 -4.74
CA SER A 70 0.98 -0.91 -4.03
C SER A 70 1.35 -1.91 -2.94
N PHE A 71 2.26 -2.83 -3.21
CA PHE A 71 2.69 -3.89 -2.29
C PHE A 71 3.86 -3.49 -1.36
N SER A 72 4.48 -2.33 -1.57
CA SER A 72 5.36 -1.71 -0.57
C SER A 72 4.63 -0.74 0.36
N GLY A 73 3.35 -0.41 0.11
CA GLY A 73 2.63 0.59 0.91
C GLY A 73 3.26 1.97 0.73
N TYR A 74 3.56 2.34 -0.52
CA TYR A 74 4.29 3.58 -0.85
C TYR A 74 5.62 3.70 -0.10
N TYR A 75 6.34 2.57 -0.04
CA TYR A 75 7.60 2.34 0.67
C TYR A 75 7.49 2.26 2.21
N CYS A 76 6.28 2.27 2.77
CA CYS A 76 5.99 2.16 4.20
C CYS A 76 5.56 0.73 4.63
N TRP A 77 6.17 -0.30 4.04
CA TRP A 77 5.65 -1.69 4.09
C TRP A 77 5.51 -2.26 5.51
N ARG A 78 6.40 -1.85 6.43
CA ARG A 78 6.39 -2.24 7.86
C ARG A 78 5.12 -1.83 8.61
N HIS A 79 4.38 -0.87 8.08
CA HIS A 79 3.19 -0.30 8.70
C HIS A 79 1.98 -0.32 7.75
N ARG A 80 2.02 -1.16 6.71
CA ARG A 80 0.93 -1.35 5.76
C ARG A 80 -0.43 -1.58 6.44
N HIS A 81 -0.43 -2.31 7.55
CA HIS A 81 -1.65 -2.62 8.28
C HIS A 81 -2.19 -1.41 9.05
N LEU A 82 -1.33 -0.46 9.47
CA LEU A 82 -1.77 0.71 10.22
C LEU A 82 -2.62 1.66 9.40
N GLY A 83 -2.32 1.85 8.10
CA GLY A 83 -3.19 2.63 7.21
C GLY A 83 -4.59 2.03 7.05
N ALA A 84 -4.70 0.69 7.08
CA ALA A 84 -5.97 -0.02 7.03
C ALA A 84 -6.68 -0.07 8.39
N SER A 85 -5.94 -0.14 9.49
CA SER A 85 -6.47 -0.25 10.86
C SER A 85 -6.85 1.10 11.49
N HIS A 86 -6.18 2.19 11.10
CA HIS A 86 -6.62 3.57 11.39
C HIS A 86 -7.55 4.12 10.30
N GLY A 87 -7.81 3.33 9.26
CA GLY A 87 -8.79 3.65 8.24
C GLY A 87 -10.15 3.84 8.90
N VAL A 88 -10.66 5.06 8.85
CA VAL A 88 -12.06 5.42 9.13
C VAL A 88 -12.96 4.83 8.03
N VAL A 89 -12.74 3.58 7.64
CA VAL A 89 -13.53 2.92 6.60
C VAL A 89 -14.80 2.44 7.28
N GLY A 90 -15.87 3.22 7.11
CA GLY A 90 -17.21 2.87 7.57
C GLY A 90 -17.73 3.64 8.80
N LEU A 91 -17.01 4.63 9.33
CA LEU A 91 -17.60 5.55 10.31
C LEU A 91 -18.13 6.79 9.57
N PRO A 92 -19.36 7.24 9.83
CA PRO A 92 -19.83 8.53 9.35
C PRO A 92 -18.87 9.61 9.88
N ALA A 93 -18.47 10.55 9.02
CA ALA A 93 -17.80 11.75 9.46
C ALA A 93 -18.64 12.40 10.57
N ALA A 94 -17.99 13.02 11.57
CA ALA A 94 -18.67 13.60 12.73
C ALA A 94 -19.71 14.68 12.39
N ASN A 95 -19.74 15.14 11.14
CA ASN A 95 -20.71 16.08 10.58
C ASN A 95 -21.81 15.40 9.72
N GLY A 96 -21.92 14.07 9.73
CA GLY A 96 -22.90 13.31 8.95
C GLY A 96 -22.54 13.08 7.49
N GLY A 97 -21.32 13.40 7.05
CA GLY A 97 -20.82 13.02 5.73
C GLY A 97 -20.28 11.59 5.68
N LEU A 98 -20.25 10.96 4.50
CA LEU A 98 -19.48 9.74 4.29
C LEU A 98 -18.03 10.12 3.98
N VAL A 99 -17.07 9.44 4.62
CA VAL A 99 -15.63 9.51 4.29
C VAL A 99 -15.31 8.44 3.24
#